data_AF-A0A6C0DVP0-F1
#
_entry.id   AF-A0A6C0DVP0-F1
#
_cell.length_a   1.000
_cell.length_b   1.000
_cell.length_c   1.000
_cell.angle_alpha   90.00
_cell.angle_beta   90.00
_cell.angle_gamma   90.00
#
_symmetry.space_group_name_H-M   'P 1'
#
loop_
_entity.id
_entity.type
_entity.pdbx_description
1 polymer ?
#
loop_
_entity_poly.entity_id
_entity_poly.type
_entity_poly.pdbx_seq_one_letter_code
_entity_poly.pdbx_strand_id
1 'polypeptide(L)' 'MSSEGATKNQFVGKVKWFNNKSGYGFITFIDSKSPEKDIFAHHSSLNVKEEIYKYLVQGEYVEFEVQKMTTGEHEYQAVN' A
#
# COMPACT_ATOMS: atom_id res chain seq x y z
N MET A 1 4.44 -28.15 -12.78
CA MET A 1 4.87 -26.76 -12.60
C MET A 1 4.17 -26.26 -11.36
N SER A 2 4.80 -26.53 -10.22
CA SER A 2 4.26 -26.27 -8.89
C SER A 2 5.26 -25.35 -8.21
N SER A 3 4.88 -24.10 -8.02
CA SER A 3 5.50 -23.19 -7.06
C SER A 3 4.33 -22.42 -6.48
N GLU A 4 3.69 -23.02 -5.48
CA GLU A 4 3.77 -22.54 -4.11
C GLU A 4 3.12 -21.16 -4.01
N GLY A 5 1.81 -21.19 -3.71
CA GLY A 5 1.08 -20.02 -3.27
C GLY A 5 1.75 -19.47 -2.01
N ALA A 6 2.59 -18.47 -2.18
CA ALA A 6 3.06 -17.64 -1.09
C ALA A 6 1.82 -17.18 -0.33
N THR A 7 1.80 -17.38 0.98
CA THR A 7 0.82 -16.76 1.87
C THR A 7 1.03 -15.25 1.79
N LYS A 8 0.42 -14.62 0.78
CA LYS A 8 0.34 -13.18 0.64
C LYS A 8 -0.48 -12.70 1.83
N ASN A 9 0.19 -12.12 2.83
CA ASN A 9 -0.51 -11.44 3.91
C ASN A 9 -1.18 -10.21 3.31
N GLN A 10 -2.38 -10.41 2.79
CA GLN A 10 -3.25 -9.34 2.33
C GLN A 10 -3.83 -8.64 3.54
N PHE A 11 -3.66 -7.32 3.56
CA PHE A 11 -4.17 -6.43 4.58
C PHE A 11 -5.18 -5.49 3.96
N VAL A 12 -6.11 -5.02 4.78
CA VAL A 12 -7.05 -3.97 4.43
C VAL A 12 -6.66 -2.71 5.18
N GLY A 13 -6.75 -1.57 4.53
CA GLY A 13 -6.49 -0.28 5.16
C GLY A 13 -7.28 0.85 4.52
N LYS A 14 -7.25 1.99 5.19
CA LYS A 14 -7.89 3.23 4.76
C LYS A 14 -6.82 4.21 4.31
N VAL A 15 -6.95 4.77 3.12
CA VAL A 15 -6.05 5.83 2.65
C VAL A 15 -6.12 7.01 3.60
N LYS A 16 -5.03 7.29 4.31
CA LYS A 16 -4.96 8.41 5.26
C LYS A 16 -4.84 9.74 4.52
N TRP A 17 -3.94 9.77 3.53
CA TRP A 17 -3.77 10.84 2.57
C TRP A 17 -2.87 10.36 1.43
N PHE A 18 -3.01 10.97 0.26
CA PHE A 18 -2.14 10.72 -0.88
C PHE A 18 -1.99 12.00 -1.71
N ASN A 19 -0.76 12.34 -2.06
CA ASN A 19 -0.45 13.50 -2.87
C ASN A 19 -0.20 13.06 -4.31
N ASN A 20 -1.18 13.30 -5.19
CA ASN A 20 -1.10 12.94 -6.61
C ASN A 20 0.04 13.65 -7.35
N LYS A 21 0.44 14.84 -6.92
CA LYS A 21 1.52 15.60 -7.54
C LYS A 21 2.89 15.00 -7.23
N SER A 22 3.08 14.55 -5.99
CA SER A 22 4.34 13.95 -5.55
C SER A 22 4.37 12.42 -5.69
N GLY A 23 3.23 11.76 -5.91
CA GLY A 23 3.12 10.33 -6.14
C GLY A 23 3.22 9.46 -4.89
N TYR A 24 3.04 10.01 -3.70
CA TYR A 24 3.15 9.25 -2.45
C TYR A 24 2.12 9.65 -1.39
N GLY A 25 1.93 8.76 -0.42
CA GLY A 25 1.01 8.93 0.68
C GLY A 25 1.11 7.82 1.71
N PHE A 26 0.09 7.70 2.54
CA PHE A 26 0.01 6.70 3.60
C PHE A 26 -1.37 6.05 3.67
N ILE A 27 -1.38 4.77 4.01
CA ILE A 27 -2.57 3.97 4.27
C ILE A 27 -2.53 3.54 5.75
N THR A 28 -3.63 3.71 6.47
CA THR A 28 -3.76 3.23 7.86
C THR A 28 -4.37 1.84 7.84
N PHE A 29 -3.73 0.84 8.47
CA PHE A 29 -4.31 -0.51 8.55
C PHE A 29 -5.65 -0.49 9.29
N ILE A 30 -6.60 -1.26 8.78
CA ILE A 30 -7.85 -1.56 9.47
C ILE A 30 -7.66 -2.89 10.19
N ASP A 31 -8.22 -3.03 11.39
CA ASP A 31 -8.14 -4.23 12.23
C ASP A 31 -6.76 -4.52 12.86
N SER A 32 -5.88 -3.53 12.87
CA SER A 32 -4.68 -3.54 13.69
C SER A 32 -5.05 -3.33 15.17
N LYS A 33 -4.77 -4.30 16.06
CA LYS A 33 -4.82 -4.12 17.54
C LYS A 33 -3.83 -3.06 18.07
N SER A 34 -3.08 -2.40 17.19
CA SER A 34 -2.10 -1.37 17.52
C SER A 34 -2.61 0.00 17.06
N PRO A 35 -2.50 1.05 17.92
CA PRO A 35 -3.14 2.35 17.72
C PRO A 35 -2.60 3.16 16.55
N GLU A 36 -1.40 2.85 16.03
CA GLU A 36 -0.84 3.51 14.86
C GLU A 36 -0.05 2.51 14.01
N LYS A 37 -0.61 2.17 12.84
CA LYS A 37 0.11 1.51 11.76
C LYS A 37 -0.24 2.24 10.47
N ASP A 38 0.49 3.28 10.15
CA ASP A 38 0.47 3.83 8.81
C ASP A 38 1.53 3.11 7.97
N ILE A 39 1.18 2.72 6.76
CA ILE A 39 2.11 2.16 5.78
C ILE A 39 2.34 3.17 4.66
N PHE A 40 3.60 3.30 4.25
CA PHE A 40 3.97 4.14 3.12
C PHE A 40 3.40 3.56 1.81
N ALA A 41 2.83 4.42 0.96
CA ALA A 41 2.31 4.05 -0.34
C ALA A 41 2.92 4.96 -1.42
N HIS A 42 3.53 4.35 -2.44
CA HIS A 42 4.13 5.06 -3.57
C HIS A 42 3.48 4.63 -4.88
N HIS A 43 3.30 5.55 -5.82
CA HIS A 43 2.64 5.31 -7.11
C HIS A 43 3.32 4.22 -7.95
N SER A 44 4.62 3.96 -7.77
CA SER A 44 5.33 2.87 -8.43
C SER A 44 4.76 1.50 -8.05
N SER A 45 4.25 1.37 -6.83
CA SER A 45 3.79 0.13 -6.23
C SER A 45 2.27 -0.05 -6.35
N LEU A 46 1.57 0.93 -6.94
CA LEU A 46 0.15 0.85 -7.26
C LEU A 46 -0.02 0.17 -8.62
N ASN A 47 -0.71 -0.97 -8.64
CA ASN A 47 -0.98 -1.73 -9.85
C ASN A 47 -2.42 -1.46 -10.31
N VAL A 48 -2.60 -0.42 -11.13
CA VAL A 48 -3.88 -0.13 -11.80
C VAL A 48 -3.80 -0.64 -13.23
N LYS A 49 -4.96 -1.02 -13.80
CA LYS A 49 -5.05 -1.36 -15.24
C LYS A 49 -4.46 -0.20 -16.06
N GLU A 50 -3.68 -0.54 -17.08
CA GLU A 50 -2.97 0.44 -17.91
C GLU A 50 -3.92 1.55 -18.41
N GLU A 51 -3.38 2.77 -18.55
CA GLU A 51 -4.04 4.01 -18.99
C GLU A 51 -4.80 4.82 -17.93
N ILE A 52 -4.92 4.36 -16.68
CA ILE A 52 -5.52 5.16 -15.59
C ILE A 52 -4.42 5.81 -14.74
N TYR A 53 -4.54 7.12 -14.50
CA TYR A 53 -3.63 7.85 -13.60
C TYR A 53 -3.67 7.19 -12.21
N LYS A 54 -2.50 6.86 -11.64
CA LYS A 54 -2.40 6.18 -10.34
C LYS A 54 -2.62 7.19 -9.21
N TYR A 55 -3.83 7.24 -8.67
CA TYR A 55 -4.18 8.06 -7.50
C TYR A 55 -4.87 7.21 -6.43
N LEU A 56 -4.77 7.66 -5.19
CA LEU A 56 -5.55 7.14 -4.06
C LEU A 56 -6.45 8.24 -3.53
N VAL A 57 -7.71 7.92 -3.26
CA VAL A 57 -8.64 8.88 -2.67
C VAL A 57 -8.56 8.80 -1.15
N GLN A 58 -8.37 9.94 -0.49
CA GLN A 58 -8.39 9.98 0.98
C GLN A 58 -9.70 9.39 1.52
N GLY A 59 -9.56 8.48 2.48
CA GLY A 59 -10.67 7.80 3.13
C GLY A 59 -11.17 6.55 2.41
N GLU A 60 -10.65 6.24 1.22
CA GLU A 60 -10.94 5.01 0.49
C GLU A 60 -10.35 3.78 1.20
N TYR A 61 -11.04 2.65 1.08
CA TYR A 61 -10.59 1.35 1.60
C TYR A 61 -9.84 0.61 0.51
N VAL A 62 -8.65 0.12 0.81
CA VAL A 62 -7.77 -0.56 -0.14
C VAL A 62 -7.24 -1.86 0.45
N GLU A 63 -7.05 -2.85 -0.43
CA GLU A 63 -6.35 -4.09 -0.12
C GLU A 63 -4.90 -3.98 -0.60
N PHE A 64 -3.96 -4.41 0.23
CA PHE A 64 -2.54 -4.34 -0.08
C PHE A 64 -1.74 -5.42 0.66
N GLU A 65 -0.57 -5.71 0.14
CA GLU A 65 0.47 -6.49 0.81
C GLU A 65 1.55 -5.54 1.35
N VAL A 66 2.31 -6.03 2.33
CA VAL A 66 3.42 -5.28 2.90
C VAL A 66 4.72 -5.88 2.42
N GLN A 67 5.58 -5.05 1.83
CA GLN A 67 6.92 -5.44 1.41
C GLN A 67 7.97 -4.64 2.18
N LYS A 68 9.01 -5.32 2.68
CA LYS A 68 10.18 -4.66 3.27
C LYS A 68 10.97 -3.95 2.18
N MET A 69 11.27 -2.67 2.37
CA MET A 69 12.12 -1.91 1.45
C MET A 69 13.59 -2.12 1.80
N THR A 70 14.43 -2.22 0.76
CA THR A 70 15.89 -2.30 0.89
C THR A 70 16.56 -0.93 0.82
N THR A 71 15.81 0.10 0.39
CA THR A 71 16.25 1.49 0.22
C THR A 71 15.12 2.47 0.56
N GLY A 72 15.45 3.70 0.94
CA GLY A 72 14.49 4.75 1.29
C GLY A 72 14.32 4.97 2.80
N GLU A 73 13.49 5.94 3.18
CA GLU A 73 13.30 6.36 4.59
C GLU A 73 12.33 5.47 5.37
N HIS A 74 11.47 4.71 4.69
CA HIS A 74 10.47 3.84 5.34
C HIS A 74 10.90 2.37 5.27
N GLU A 75 10.76 1.63 6.37
CA GLU A 75 11.16 0.20 6.39
C GLU A 75 10.23 -0.69 5.55
N TYR A 76 8.96 -0.29 5.41
CA TYR A 76 7.94 -1.06 4.72
C TYR A 76 7.11 -0.18 3.78
N GLN A 77 6.65 -0.76 2.67
CA GLN A 77 5.71 -0.15 1.74
C GLN A 77 4.51 -1.05 1.44
N ALA A 78 3.39 -0.42 1.10
CA ALA A 78 2.22 -1.09 0.54
C ALA A 78 2.46 -1.42 -0.95
N VAL A 79 2.17 -2.65 -1.33
CA VAL A 79 2.25 -3.16 -2.71
C VAL A 79 0.97 -3.93 -3.04
N ASN A 80 0.58 -3.98 -4.31
CA ASN A 80 -0.53 -4.82 -4.79
C ASN A 80 -0.17 -5.44 -6.15
#